data_AF-A0A973JTV2-F1
#
_entry.id   AF-A0A973JTV2-F1
#
_cell.length_a   1.000
_cell.length_b   1.000
_cell.length_c   1.000
_cell.angle_alpha   90.00
_cell.angle_beta   90.00
_cell.angle_gamma   90.00
#
_symmetry.space_group_name_H-M   'P 1'
#
loop_
_entity.id
_entity.type
_entity.pdbx_description
1 polymer ?
#
loop_
_entity_poly.entity_id
_entity_poly.type
_entity_poly.pdbx_seq_one_letter_code
_entity_poly.pdbx_strand_id
1 'polypeptide(L)'
;MVEPIPVAPGQAARHESTYERNGVSNMFMFFAPLENWRHVKVTDRRTAADWAECMRDLVDVHFPEAEKVVIVQDNLNTHTPAALYAAFAPAEAKRI
;
A
#
# COMPACT_ATOMS: atom_id res chain seq x y z
N MET A 1 -15.62 24.34 -4.34
CA MET A 1 -14.72 25.51 -4.16
C MET A 1 -15.52 26.67 -3.60
N VAL A 2 -15.01 27.34 -2.57
CA VAL A 2 -15.68 28.48 -1.92
C VAL A 2 -15.28 29.76 -2.63
N GLU A 3 -16.25 30.65 -2.88
CA GLU A 3 -16.01 31.97 -3.47
C GLU A 3 -15.16 32.82 -2.50
N PRO A 4 -14.00 33.36 -2.92
CA PRO A 4 -13.15 34.14 -2.03
C PRO A 4 -13.74 35.51 -1.70
N ILE A 5 -13.57 35.95 -0.46
CA ILE A 5 -14.05 37.26 0.01
C ILE A 5 -13.22 38.38 -0.62
N PRO A 6 -13.85 39.44 -1.17
CA PRO A 6 -13.13 40.59 -1.73
C PRO A 6 -12.22 41.27 -0.69
N VAL A 7 -11.04 41.68 -1.14
CA VAL A 7 -10.06 42.39 -0.30
C VAL A 7 -10.55 43.79 0.06
N ALA A 8 -10.45 44.17 1.32
CA ALA A 8 -10.72 45.52 1.80
C ALA A 8 -9.45 46.41 1.79
N PRO A 9 -9.57 47.74 1.61
CA PRO A 9 -8.43 48.65 1.69
C PRO A 9 -7.65 48.48 3.01
N GLY A 10 -6.33 48.35 2.92
CA GLY A 10 -5.45 48.13 4.08
C GLY A 10 -5.37 46.68 4.56
N GLN A 11 -6.03 45.74 3.89
CA GLN A 11 -5.91 44.31 4.17
C GLN A 11 -5.19 43.58 3.03
N ALA A 12 -4.28 42.68 3.38
CA ALA A 12 -3.65 41.79 2.39
C ALA A 12 -4.64 40.69 1.96
N ALA A 13 -4.54 40.26 0.70
CA ALA A 13 -5.27 39.09 0.21
C ALA A 13 -4.94 37.86 1.06
N ARG A 14 -5.96 37.08 1.42
CA ARG A 14 -5.81 35.84 2.19
C ARG A 14 -6.23 34.67 1.32
N HIS A 15 -5.40 33.63 1.31
CA HIS A 15 -5.69 32.38 0.63
C HIS A 15 -6.02 31.32 1.67
N GLU A 16 -7.16 30.67 1.52
CA GLU A 16 -7.52 29.51 2.32
C GLU A 16 -7.27 28.25 1.49
N SER A 17 -6.42 27.36 2.01
CA SER A 17 -6.20 26.05 1.42
C SER A 17 -7.16 25.07 2.06
N THR A 18 -8.27 24.78 1.39
CA THR A 18 -9.21 23.76 1.85
C THR A 18 -8.80 22.39 1.34
N TYR A 19 -8.73 21.40 2.23
CA TYR A 19 -8.56 20.00 1.84
C TYR A 19 -9.92 19.38 1.52
N GLU A 20 -10.06 18.84 0.32
CA GLU A 20 -11.19 18.00 -0.07
C GLU A 20 -10.76 16.54 -0.09
N ARG A 21 -11.43 15.69 0.69
CA ARG A 21 -11.15 14.24 0.70
C ARG A 21 -11.86 13.59 -0.48
N ASN A 22 -11.10 13.23 -1.52
CA ASN A 22 -11.60 12.57 -2.73
C ASN A 22 -11.83 11.04 -2.59
N GLY A 23 -12.10 10.57 -1.36
CA GLY A 23 -12.24 9.15 -1.04
C GLY A 23 -11.04 8.56 -0.28
N VAL A 24 -10.98 7.23 -0.24
CA VAL A 24 -9.93 6.45 0.44
C VAL A 24 -9.50 5.29 -0.46
N SER A 25 -8.22 4.94 -0.41
CA SER A 25 -7.66 3.77 -1.07
C SER A 25 -6.84 2.96 -0.07
N ASN A 26 -6.70 1.66 -0.32
CA ASN A 26 -5.80 0.83 0.47
C ASN A 26 -4.40 0.85 -0.15
N MET A 27 -3.37 0.83 0.71
CA MET A 27 -1.97 0.86 0.29
C MET A 27 -1.21 -0.22 1.05
N PHE A 28 -0.72 -1.23 0.34
CA PHE A 28 0.28 -2.14 0.87
C PHE A 28 1.66 -1.53 0.65
N MET A 29 2.40 -1.32 1.74
CA MET A 29 3.69 -0.66 1.70
C MET A 29 4.77 -1.61 2.20
N PHE A 30 5.83 -1.74 1.41
CA PHE A 30 6.96 -2.62 1.66
C PHE A 30 8.24 -1.81 1.71
N PHE A 31 9.14 -2.20 2.60
CA PHE A 31 10.43 -1.54 2.79
C PHE A 31 11.51 -2.60 3.03
N ALA A 32 12.65 -2.38 2.37
CA ALA A 32 13.88 -3.12 2.61
C ALA A 32 14.96 -2.05 2.86
N PRO A 33 15.14 -1.61 4.14
CA PRO A 33 15.92 -0.42 4.45
C PRO A 33 17.41 -0.54 4.12
N LEU A 34 17.98 -1.75 4.24
CA LEU A 34 19.40 -2.00 3.97
C LEU A 34 19.69 -1.96 2.46
N GLU A 35 18.68 -2.21 1.66
CA GLU A 35 18.65 -2.18 0.21
C GLU A 35 18.24 -0.80 -0.31
N ASN A 36 17.91 0.14 0.58
CA ASN A 36 17.34 1.45 0.26
C ASN A 36 16.13 1.35 -0.68
N TRP A 37 15.30 0.33 -0.47
CA TRP A 37 14.18 0.01 -1.34
C TRP A 37 12.85 0.17 -0.63
N ARG A 38 11.86 0.68 -1.38
CA ARG A 38 10.47 0.71 -0.95
C ARG A 38 9.54 0.54 -2.13
N HIS A 39 8.40 -0.09 -1.88
CA HIS A 39 7.35 -0.23 -2.86
C HIS A 39 5.98 -0.01 -2.23
N VAL A 40 5.06 0.55 -3.01
CA VAL A 40 3.69 0.77 -2.62
C VAL A 40 2.79 0.17 -3.69
N LYS A 41 1.95 -0.78 -3.30
CA LYS A 41 0.87 -1.30 -4.14
C LYS A 41 -0.45 -0.70 -3.66
N VAL A 42 -1.08 0.07 -4.54
CA VAL A 42 -2.40 0.67 -4.29
C VAL A 42 -3.46 -0.31 -4.74
N THR A 43 -4.43 -0.58 -3.87
CA THR A 43 -5.54 -1.50 -4.14
C THR A 43 -6.86 -0.86 -3.70
N ASP A 44 -7.95 -1.28 -4.33
CA ASP A 44 -9.30 -0.81 -3.95
C ASP A 44 -9.75 -1.39 -2.61
N ARG A 45 -9.24 -2.57 -2.23
CA ARG A 45 -9.60 -3.31 -1.02
C ARG A 45 -8.37 -3.81 -0.28
N ARG A 46 -8.57 -4.20 0.98
CA ARG A 46 -7.56 -4.86 1.83
C ARG A 46 -8.01 -6.27 2.17
N THR A 47 -7.90 -7.18 1.21
CA THR A 47 -8.30 -8.59 1.40
C THR A 47 -7.10 -9.52 1.56
N ALA A 48 -7.36 -10.75 2.00
CA ALA A 48 -6.36 -11.82 2.06
C ALA A 48 -5.78 -12.15 0.68
N ALA A 49 -6.61 -12.09 -0.37
CA ALA A 49 -6.17 -12.29 -1.75
C ALA A 49 -5.25 -11.16 -2.22
N ASP A 50 -5.58 -9.90 -1.92
CA ASP A 50 -4.73 -8.75 -2.25
C ASP A 50 -3.36 -8.87 -1.56
N TRP A 51 -3.36 -9.31 -0.29
CA TRP A 51 -2.11 -9.56 0.44
C TRP A 51 -1.30 -10.71 -0.17
N ALA A 52 -1.94 -11.83 -0.52
CA ALA A 52 -1.28 -12.97 -1.14
C ALA A 52 -0.62 -12.61 -2.48
N GLU A 53 -1.31 -11.81 -3.28
CA GLU A 53 -0.78 -11.22 -4.52
C GLU A 53 0.44 -10.34 -4.27
N CYS A 54 0.45 -9.54 -3.20
CA CYS A 54 1.63 -8.77 -2.83
C CYS A 54 2.82 -9.65 -2.42
N MET A 55 2.57 -10.78 -1.72
CA MET A 55 3.64 -11.72 -1.35
C MET A 55 4.25 -12.38 -2.58
N ARG A 56 3.41 -12.76 -3.56
CA ARG A 56 3.90 -13.27 -4.84
C ARG A 56 4.77 -12.25 -5.57
N ASP A 57 4.31 -11.00 -5.67
CA ASP A 57 5.09 -9.93 -6.33
C ASP A 57 6.44 -9.69 -5.62
N LEU A 58 6.48 -9.80 -4.29
CA LEU A 58 7.73 -9.68 -3.55
C LEU A 58 8.74 -10.75 -3.97
N VAL A 59 8.34 -12.02 -4.07
CA VAL A 59 9.25 -13.10 -4.43
C VAL A 59 9.54 -13.18 -5.92
N ASP A 60 8.57 -12.89 -6.79
CA ASP A 60 8.72 -13.09 -8.25
C ASP A 60 9.21 -11.85 -9.00
N VAL A 61 8.88 -10.65 -8.51
CA VAL A 61 9.14 -9.39 -9.23
C VAL A 61 10.20 -8.56 -8.53
N HIS A 62 10.08 -8.38 -7.21
CA HIS A 62 10.93 -7.45 -6.48
C HIS A 62 12.24 -8.08 -6.01
N PHE A 63 12.21 -9.35 -5.62
CA PHE A 63 13.37 -10.10 -5.15
C PHE A 63 13.48 -11.51 -5.77
N PRO A 64 13.45 -11.64 -7.11
CA PRO A 64 13.48 -12.95 -7.80
C PRO A 64 14.74 -13.77 -7.52
N GLU A 65 15.85 -13.10 -7.23
CA GLU A 65 17.14 -13.74 -6.96
C GLU A 65 17.36 -14.04 -5.46
N ALA A 66 16.43 -13.65 -4.59
CA ALA A 66 16.54 -13.93 -3.16
C ALA A 66 16.19 -15.40 -2.89
N GLU A 67 17.08 -16.11 -2.20
CA GLU A 67 16.79 -17.48 -1.74
C GLU A 67 15.57 -17.52 -0.79
N LYS A 68 15.41 -16.46 0.00
CA LYS A 68 14.30 -16.32 0.94
C LYS A 68 14.02 -14.86 1.27
N VAL A 69 12.75 -14.47 1.21
CA VAL A 69 12.28 -13.18 1.72
C VAL A 69 11.70 -13.38 3.11
N VAL A 70 12.23 -12.65 4.11
CA VAL A 70 11.71 -12.67 5.49
C VAL A 70 10.92 -11.40 5.74
N ILE A 71 9.62 -11.55 5.95
CA ILE A 71 8.70 -10.42 6.17
C ILE A 71 8.44 -10.25 7.66
N VAL A 72 8.56 -9.00 8.13
CA VAL A 72 8.03 -8.56 9.42
C VAL A 72 6.81 -7.70 9.14
N GLN A 73 5.67 -8.10 9.71
CA GLN A 73 4.37 -7.46 9.50
C GLN A 73 3.58 -7.43 10.81
N ASP A 74 2.50 -6.66 10.86
CA ASP A 74 1.57 -6.66 11.98
C ASP A 74 0.75 -7.97 12.03
N ASN A 75 0.05 -8.18 13.14
CA ASN A 75 -0.78 -9.36 13.38
C ASN A 75 -2.21 -9.19 12.83
N LEU A 76 -2.32 -8.88 11.54
CA LEU A 76 -3.61 -8.74 10.87
C LEU A 76 -4.13 -10.11 10.40
N ASN A 77 -5.45 -10.32 10.41
CA ASN A 77 -6.07 -11.60 10.05
C ASN A 77 -5.78 -12.07 8.61
N THR A 78 -5.41 -11.16 7.72
CA THR A 78 -5.03 -11.45 6.33
C THR A 78 -3.59 -11.93 6.19
N HIS A 79 -2.74 -11.68 7.19
CA HIS A 79 -1.29 -11.91 7.16
C HIS A 79 -0.94 -13.32 7.61
N THR A 80 -1.48 -14.32 6.90
CA THR A 80 -1.31 -15.73 7.26
C THR A 80 -0.94 -16.57 6.05
N PRO A 81 -0.15 -17.65 6.21
CA PRO A 81 0.13 -18.59 5.12
C PRO A 81 -1.15 -19.17 4.50
N ALA A 82 -2.22 -19.32 5.29
CA ALA A 82 -3.51 -19.81 4.78
C ALA A 82 -4.09 -18.92 3.66
N ALA A 83 -3.80 -17.62 3.66
CA ALA A 83 -4.21 -16.73 2.58
C ALA A 83 -3.56 -17.09 1.23
N LEU A 84 -2.29 -17.54 1.24
CA LEU A 84 -1.61 -18.01 0.02
C LEU A 84 -2.32 -19.25 -0.54
N TYR A 85 -2.66 -20.22 0.31
CA TYR A 85 -3.37 -21.43 -0.10
C TYR A 85 -4.82 -21.17 -0.54
N ALA A 86 -5.43 -20.10 -0.04
CA ALA A 86 -6.74 -19.66 -0.50
C ALA A 86 -6.67 -18.99 -1.89
N ALA A 87 -5.56 -18.31 -2.21
CA ALA A 87 -5.40 -17.54 -3.44
C ALA A 87 -4.76 -18.34 -4.58
N PHE A 88 -3.86 -19.28 -4.27
CA PHE A 88 -3.03 -19.98 -5.24
C PHE A 88 -3.14 -21.50 -5.11
N ALA A 89 -2.76 -22.22 -6.17
CA ALA A 89 -2.65 -23.68 -6.13
C ALA A 89 -1.64 -24.11 -5.05
N PRO A 90 -1.81 -25.27 -4.39
CA PRO A 90 -0.98 -25.65 -3.25
C PRO A 90 0.53 -25.68 -3.50
N ALA A 91 0.96 -26.06 -4.71
CA ALA A 91 2.38 -26.05 -5.07
C ALA A 91 2.95 -24.62 -5.14
N GLU A 92 2.16 -23.69 -5.65
CA GLU A 92 2.53 -22.28 -5.77
C GLU A 92 2.49 -21.58 -4.41
N ALA A 93 1.42 -21.80 -3.63
CA ALA A 93 1.29 -21.26 -2.28
C ALA A 93 2.38 -21.72 -1.31
N LYS A 94 3.01 -22.87 -1.58
CA LYS A 94 4.14 -23.38 -0.81
C LYS A 94 5.49 -22.84 -1.29
N ARG A 95 5.58 -22.47 -2.57
CA ARG A 95 6.78 -21.91 -3.19
C ARG A 95 6.98 -20.47 -2.72
N ILE A 96 5.90 -19.69 -2.74
CA ILE A 96 5.80 -18.34 -2.16
C ILE A 96 5.96 -18.43 -0.64
#